data_AF-A0A960XSP1-F1
#
_entry.id   AF-A0A960XSP1-F1
#
_cell.length_a   1.000
_cell.length_b   1.000
_cell.length_c   1.000
_cell.angle_alpha   90.00
_cell.angle_beta   90.00
_cell.angle_gamma   90.00
#
_symmetry.space_group_name_H-M   'P 1'
#
loop_
_entity.id
_entity.type
_entity.pdbx_description
1 polymer ?
#
loop_
_entity_poly.entity_id
_entity_poly.type
_entity_poly.pdbx_seq_one_letter_code
_entity_poly.pdbx_strand_id
1 'polypeptide(L)'
;LIDGIAAAIVQAHANLQPASVGWGGRDLPDEVFNRRWFLKEGTMPANPFGETDELVKMNPGALNPDLIHPAAGTDPEVSILSVRDAKRKPLALLANYSLHYVGGIGGSVISADYFGEFARIMPTRLGAPESFVALLSNGTSGDINNISFSKPRPPRQPFEQIRLVATKVADTAWFAERDIPEYLGDVKLGMVEREVALKMRVPTGEQISRSEEILKMAGEDEKKLPRLAKSYAERILKLAREGETMPIK
;
A
#
# COMPACT_ATOMS: atom_id res chain seq x y z
N LEU A 1 -2.87 -19.25 -6.51
CA LEU A 1 -3.58 -18.01 -6.07
C LEU A 1 -5.08 -18.12 -6.35
N ILE A 2 -5.51 -18.36 -7.59
CA ILE A 2 -6.92 -18.48 -7.97
C ILE A 2 -7.68 -19.48 -7.09
N ASP A 3 -7.17 -20.71 -6.96
CA ASP A 3 -7.84 -21.76 -6.18
C ASP A 3 -8.03 -21.39 -4.70
N GLY A 4 -7.04 -20.71 -4.10
CA GLY A 4 -7.13 -20.26 -2.71
C GLY A 4 -8.19 -19.18 -2.51
N ILE A 5 -8.32 -18.24 -3.45
CA ILE A 5 -9.37 -17.22 -3.43
C ILE A 5 -10.75 -17.88 -3.57
N ALA A 6 -10.91 -18.78 -4.54
CA ALA A 6 -12.16 -19.50 -4.75
C ALA A 6 -12.55 -20.33 -3.51
N ALA A 7 -11.60 -21.05 -2.92
CA ALA A 7 -11.83 -21.85 -1.72
C ALA A 7 -12.26 -21.00 -0.52
N ALA A 8 -11.64 -19.83 -0.30
CA ALA A 8 -12.02 -18.92 0.78
C ALA A 8 -13.47 -18.40 0.61
N ILE A 9 -13.89 -18.09 -0.61
CA ILE A 9 -15.26 -17.66 -0.91
C ILE A 9 -16.25 -18.82 -0.67
N VAL A 10 -15.93 -20.02 -1.15
CA VAL A 10 -16.76 -21.23 -0.93
C VAL A 10 -16.92 -21.50 0.56
N GLN A 11 -15.83 -21.41 1.34
CA GLN A 11 -15.87 -21.61 2.79
C GLN A 11 -16.69 -20.52 3.50
N ALA A 12 -16.57 -19.26 3.10
CA ALA A 12 -17.38 -18.17 3.66
C ALA A 12 -18.88 -18.40 3.37
N HIS A 13 -19.22 -18.82 2.14
CA HIS A 13 -20.60 -19.12 1.76
C HIS A 13 -21.18 -20.31 2.55
N ALA A 14 -20.40 -21.37 2.77
CA ALA A 14 -20.83 -22.53 3.55
C ALA A 14 -21.06 -22.22 5.05
N ASN A 15 -20.46 -21.14 5.56
CA ASN A 15 -20.54 -20.72 6.96
C ASN A 15 -21.50 -19.52 7.19
N LEU A 16 -22.42 -19.26 6.25
CA LEU A 16 -23.43 -18.22 6.40
C LEU A 16 -24.26 -18.42 7.66
N GLN A 17 -24.42 -17.35 8.43
CA GLN A 17 -25.22 -17.32 9.65
C GLN A 17 -25.76 -15.90 9.90
N PRO A 18 -26.84 -15.74 10.69
CA PRO A 18 -27.32 -14.43 11.08
C PRO A 18 -26.21 -13.63 11.78
N ALA A 19 -26.02 -12.40 11.34
CA ALA A 19 -24.95 -11.53 11.82
C ALA A 19 -25.43 -10.08 11.90
N SER A 20 -24.74 -9.29 12.71
CA SER A 20 -24.86 -7.84 12.73
C SER A 20 -23.52 -7.19 12.45
N VAL A 21 -23.55 -5.99 11.89
CA VAL A 21 -22.34 -5.24 11.49
C VAL A 21 -22.29 -3.89 12.18
N GLY A 22 -21.09 -3.45 12.51
CA GLY A 22 -20.81 -2.13 13.02
C GLY A 22 -19.48 -1.62 12.46
N TRP A 23 -19.29 -0.31 12.43
CA TRP A 23 -18.10 0.30 11.85
C TRP A 23 -17.66 1.51 12.67
N GLY A 24 -16.39 1.89 12.48
CA GLY A 24 -15.77 3.01 13.18
C GLY A 24 -14.33 3.15 12.74
N GLY A 25 -13.59 4.03 13.40
CA GLY A 25 -12.19 4.25 13.10
C GLY A 25 -11.50 5.01 14.22
N ARG A 26 -10.17 4.90 14.25
CA ARG A 26 -9.30 5.67 15.13
C ARG A 26 -7.98 5.96 14.42
N ASP A 27 -7.40 7.11 14.72
CA ASP A 27 -6.13 7.52 14.11
C ASP A 27 -4.93 6.77 14.69
N LEU A 28 -4.01 6.38 13.81
CA LEU A 28 -2.66 5.93 14.09
C LEU A 28 -1.66 6.72 13.21
N PRO A 29 -1.29 7.95 13.60
CA PRO A 29 -0.42 8.80 12.78
C PRO A 29 1.05 8.39 12.78
N ASP A 30 1.49 7.62 13.78
CA ASP A 30 2.91 7.33 14.03
C ASP A 30 3.57 6.38 13.02
N GLU A 31 2.79 5.71 12.18
CA GLU A 31 3.29 4.67 11.27
C GLU A 31 3.11 5.00 9.79
N VAL A 32 2.48 6.13 9.45
CA VAL A 32 2.27 6.61 8.08
C VAL A 32 3.11 7.85 7.79
N PHE A 33 3.95 7.77 6.76
CA PHE A 33 4.78 8.89 6.32
C PHE A 33 4.71 9.03 4.81
N ASN A 34 4.50 10.26 4.32
CA ASN A 34 4.56 10.51 2.89
C ASN A 34 6.01 10.34 2.39
N ARG A 35 6.18 9.51 1.36
CA ARG A 35 7.47 9.11 0.79
C ARG A 35 7.92 10.01 -0.35
N ARG A 36 7.13 11.01 -0.72
CA ARG A 36 7.40 12.00 -1.74
C ARG A 36 7.69 13.33 -1.07
N TRP A 37 8.81 13.95 -1.41
CA TRP A 37 9.28 15.18 -0.76
C TRP A 37 9.68 16.23 -1.77
N PHE A 38 9.34 17.47 -1.47
CA PHE A 38 9.94 18.63 -2.12
C PHE A 38 11.39 18.79 -1.66
N LEU A 39 12.28 19.05 -2.62
CA LEU A 39 13.70 19.31 -2.37
C LEU A 39 14.05 20.77 -2.65
N LYS A 40 15.16 21.22 -2.07
CA LYS A 40 15.76 22.53 -2.39
C LYS A 40 16.07 22.64 -3.89
N GLU A 41 15.91 23.85 -4.42
CA GLU A 41 16.23 24.14 -5.81
C GLU A 41 17.68 23.73 -6.15
N GLY A 42 17.87 23.12 -7.32
CA GLY A 42 19.19 22.66 -7.79
C GLY A 42 19.69 21.34 -7.20
N THR A 43 18.94 20.69 -6.29
CA THR A 43 19.36 19.44 -5.63
C THR A 43 18.70 18.18 -6.19
N MET A 44 17.78 18.33 -7.16
CA MET A 44 17.10 17.21 -7.79
C MET A 44 18.09 16.40 -8.64
N PRO A 45 18.28 15.09 -8.38
CA PRO A 45 19.06 14.25 -9.27
C PRO A 45 18.34 14.07 -10.61
N ALA A 46 19.13 13.83 -11.66
CA ALA A 46 18.57 13.55 -12.99
C ALA A 46 17.57 12.38 -12.95
N ASN A 47 16.42 12.60 -13.59
CA ASN A 47 15.41 11.58 -13.82
C ASN A 47 15.96 10.52 -14.82
N PRO A 48 15.26 9.40 -15.06
CA PRO A 48 15.71 8.37 -15.99
C PRO A 48 15.94 8.85 -17.43
N PHE A 49 15.43 10.03 -17.80
CA PHE A 49 15.60 10.67 -19.11
C PHE A 49 16.76 11.68 -19.13
N GLY A 50 17.37 11.97 -17.98
CA GLY A 50 18.50 12.89 -17.83
C GLY A 50 18.12 14.31 -17.42
N GLU A 51 16.83 14.59 -17.22
CA GLU A 51 16.34 15.93 -16.86
C GLU A 51 16.30 16.12 -15.34
N THR A 52 16.39 17.37 -14.88
CA THR A 52 16.39 17.74 -13.45
C THR A 52 15.25 18.71 -13.11
N ASP A 53 14.18 18.69 -13.88
CA ASP A 53 13.03 19.62 -13.81
C ASP A 53 11.94 19.16 -12.82
N GLU A 54 12.08 17.98 -12.23
CA GLU A 54 11.19 17.51 -11.18
C GLU A 54 11.38 18.30 -9.87
N LEU A 55 10.28 18.54 -9.15
CA LEU A 55 10.31 19.21 -7.84
C LEU A 55 10.15 18.22 -6.67
N VAL A 56 9.68 17.00 -6.94
CA VAL A 56 9.27 16.03 -5.91
C VAL A 56 9.98 14.71 -6.10
N LYS A 57 10.80 14.34 -5.12
CA LYS A 57 11.54 13.07 -5.12
C LYS A 57 10.83 12.00 -4.30
N MET A 58 10.65 10.81 -4.89
CA MET A 58 10.25 9.61 -4.15
C MET A 58 11.45 9.02 -3.41
N ASN A 59 11.27 8.72 -2.11
CA ASN A 59 12.26 8.16 -1.20
C ASN A 59 13.60 8.94 -1.22
N PRO A 60 13.61 10.19 -0.72
CA PRO A 60 14.75 11.10 -0.86
C PRO A 60 15.97 10.76 0.01
N GLY A 61 15.91 9.70 0.81
CA GLY A 61 16.93 9.34 1.78
C GLY A 61 16.68 9.96 3.15
N ALA A 62 16.99 9.21 4.21
CA ALA A 62 16.80 9.66 5.59
C ALA A 62 17.76 10.81 5.92
N LEU A 63 17.26 11.82 6.64
CA LEU A 63 18.00 13.03 7.04
C LEU A 63 18.70 13.74 5.88
N ASN A 64 18.14 13.64 4.68
CA ASN A 64 18.65 14.39 3.54
C ASN A 64 18.59 15.91 3.88
N PRO A 65 19.72 16.65 3.81
CA PRO A 65 19.77 18.06 4.17
C PRO A 65 18.97 18.96 3.22
N ASP A 66 18.55 18.44 2.07
CA ASP A 66 17.85 19.17 1.02
C ASP A 66 16.32 19.01 1.08
N LEU A 67 15.79 18.29 2.07
CA LEU A 67 14.36 18.17 2.29
C LEU A 67 13.74 19.53 2.65
N ILE A 68 12.62 19.87 2.01
CA ILE A 68 11.78 21.02 2.40
C ILE A 68 10.59 20.52 3.23
N HIS A 69 9.65 19.82 2.61
CA HIS A 69 8.48 19.22 3.26
C HIS A 69 7.92 18.06 2.42
N PRO A 70 7.07 17.19 3.00
CA PRO A 70 6.39 16.16 2.24
C PRO A 70 5.45 16.74 1.18
N ALA A 71 5.20 15.98 0.11
CA ALA A 71 4.41 16.44 -1.03
C ALA A 71 2.90 16.53 -0.75
N ALA A 72 2.42 15.77 0.22
CA ALA A 72 1.04 15.80 0.69
C ALA A 72 0.97 15.33 2.16
N GLY A 73 -0.22 15.46 2.75
CA GLY A 73 -0.53 14.89 4.05
C GLY A 73 -0.59 13.36 4.03
N THR A 74 -0.99 12.79 5.17
CA THR A 74 -1.22 11.36 5.35
C THR A 74 -2.66 11.15 5.80
N ASP A 75 -3.16 9.94 5.56
CA ASP A 75 -4.42 9.45 6.13
C ASP A 75 -4.08 8.48 7.29
N PRO A 76 -4.21 8.92 8.56
CA PRO A 76 -3.82 8.11 9.70
C PRO A 76 -4.92 7.17 10.19
N GLU A 77 -6.13 7.23 9.63
CA GLU A 77 -7.26 6.49 10.17
C GLU A 77 -7.09 4.98 9.95
N VAL A 78 -7.23 4.20 11.01
CA VAL A 78 -7.51 2.76 10.93
C VAL A 78 -9.02 2.60 11.00
N SER A 79 -9.66 2.53 9.84
CA SER A 79 -11.11 2.30 9.75
C SER A 79 -11.41 0.80 9.80
N ILE A 80 -12.55 0.45 10.40
CA ILE A 80 -12.96 -0.94 10.60
C ILE A 80 -14.42 -1.17 10.22
N LEU A 81 -14.69 -2.40 9.77
CA LEU A 81 -16.00 -3.03 9.73
C LEU A 81 -15.93 -4.30 10.57
N SER A 82 -16.66 -4.33 11.68
CA SER A 82 -16.75 -5.46 12.59
C SER A 82 -18.07 -6.21 12.37
N VAL A 83 -17.99 -7.54 12.35
CA VAL A 83 -19.13 -8.43 12.16
C VAL A 83 -19.24 -9.33 13.38
N ARG A 84 -20.45 -9.42 13.96
CA ARG A 84 -20.75 -10.27 15.10
C ARG A 84 -21.87 -11.26 14.77
N ASP A 85 -21.84 -12.44 15.36
CA ASP A 85 -22.91 -13.42 15.24
C ASP A 85 -24.17 -13.00 16.05
N ALA A 86 -25.26 -13.77 15.94
CA ALA A 86 -26.49 -13.55 16.70
C ALA A 86 -26.31 -13.56 18.24
N LYS A 87 -25.20 -14.13 18.75
CA LYS A 87 -24.83 -14.15 20.18
C LYS A 87 -23.87 -13.01 20.55
N ARG A 88 -23.63 -12.07 19.64
CA ARG A 88 -22.69 -10.95 19.75
C ARG A 88 -21.23 -11.37 19.87
N LYS A 89 -20.87 -12.59 19.46
CA LYS A 89 -19.47 -13.01 19.38
C LYS A 89 -18.82 -12.49 18.10
N PRO A 90 -17.53 -12.11 18.12
CA PRO A 90 -16.83 -11.70 16.91
C PRO A 90 -16.85 -12.80 15.85
N LEU A 91 -17.25 -12.44 14.63
CA LEU A 91 -17.25 -13.33 13.46
C LEU A 91 -16.15 -12.95 12.47
N ALA A 92 -16.03 -11.67 12.16
CA ALA A 92 -14.96 -11.13 11.32
C ALA A 92 -14.68 -9.66 11.64
N LEU A 93 -13.48 -9.19 11.30
CA LEU A 93 -13.16 -7.77 11.29
C LEU A 93 -12.32 -7.45 10.05
N LEU A 94 -12.79 -6.50 9.25
CA LEU A 94 -12.03 -5.89 8.18
C LEU A 94 -11.51 -4.54 8.67
N ALA A 95 -10.21 -4.35 8.63
CA ALA A 95 -9.56 -3.06 8.82
C ALA A 95 -9.03 -2.52 7.49
N ASN A 96 -8.96 -1.20 7.38
CA ASN A 96 -8.28 -0.50 6.29
C ASN A 96 -7.31 0.52 6.88
N TYR A 97 -6.08 0.53 6.39
CA TYR A 97 -5.05 1.47 6.86
C TYR A 97 -4.16 1.89 5.70
N SER A 98 -3.89 3.19 5.60
CA SER A 98 -3.20 3.83 4.46
C SER A 98 -1.68 3.68 4.50
N LEU A 99 -1.19 2.51 4.92
CA LEU A 99 0.23 2.18 5.03
C LEU A 99 0.64 1.11 4.02
N HIS A 100 1.69 1.38 3.26
CA HIS A 100 2.33 0.38 2.40
C HIS A 100 3.09 -0.67 3.22
N TYR A 101 3.51 -1.77 2.60
CA TYR A 101 4.31 -2.82 3.26
C TYR A 101 5.46 -2.26 4.11
N VAL A 102 5.62 -2.82 5.31
CA VAL A 102 6.62 -2.38 6.29
C VAL A 102 8.00 -2.95 5.95
N GLY A 103 8.06 -4.23 5.56
CA GLY A 103 9.28 -4.92 5.17
C GLY A 103 10.26 -5.16 6.32
N GLY A 104 11.55 -5.29 5.98
CA GLY A 104 12.59 -5.63 6.95
C GLY A 104 12.54 -7.11 7.38
N ILE A 105 12.24 -8.02 6.47
CA ILE A 105 12.10 -9.47 6.75
C ILE A 105 13.40 -10.28 6.60
N GLY A 106 14.49 -9.68 6.07
CA GLY A 106 15.68 -10.40 5.64
C GLY A 106 15.56 -10.96 4.21
N GLY A 107 16.56 -11.71 3.73
CA GLY A 107 16.57 -12.26 2.38
C GLY A 107 15.72 -13.54 2.24
N SER A 108 15.05 -13.70 1.09
CA SER A 108 14.38 -14.93 0.61
C SER A 108 13.30 -15.54 1.51
N VAL A 109 12.50 -14.71 2.20
CA VAL A 109 11.34 -15.17 2.98
C VAL A 109 10.04 -14.71 2.34
N ILE A 110 9.08 -15.61 2.22
CA ILE A 110 7.70 -15.27 1.84
C ILE A 110 6.97 -14.83 3.11
N SER A 111 6.37 -13.64 3.07
CA SER A 111 5.68 -13.05 4.20
C SER A 111 4.48 -12.25 3.74
N ALA A 112 3.39 -12.31 4.52
CA ALA A 112 2.24 -11.41 4.40
C ALA A 112 2.46 -10.07 5.14
N ASP A 113 3.68 -9.82 5.63
CA ASP A 113 4.09 -8.58 6.29
C ASP A 113 3.18 -8.27 7.50
N TYR A 114 2.98 -6.99 7.83
CA TYR A 114 2.17 -6.58 8.97
C TYR A 114 0.68 -6.96 8.82
N PHE A 115 0.19 -7.22 7.60
CA PHE A 115 -1.16 -7.74 7.37
C PHE A 115 -1.36 -9.14 7.98
N GLY A 116 -0.38 -10.02 7.79
CA GLY A 116 -0.40 -11.37 8.37
C GLY A 116 -0.29 -11.35 9.89
N GLU A 117 0.61 -10.52 10.43
CA GLU A 117 0.73 -10.34 11.89
C GLU A 117 -0.53 -9.72 12.50
N PHE A 118 -1.18 -8.76 11.82
CA PHE A 118 -2.46 -8.21 12.24
C PHE A 118 -3.51 -9.32 12.34
N ALA A 119 -3.66 -10.12 11.29
CA ALA A 119 -4.62 -11.23 11.26
C ALA A 119 -4.34 -12.26 12.38
N ARG A 120 -3.06 -12.47 12.73
CA ARG A 120 -2.64 -13.35 13.82
C ARG A 120 -2.96 -12.78 15.22
N ILE A 121 -2.88 -11.47 15.41
CA ILE A 121 -3.05 -10.81 16.73
C ILE A 121 -4.54 -10.61 17.08
N MET A 122 -5.35 -10.25 16.09
CA MET A 122 -6.74 -9.83 16.31
C MET A 122 -7.64 -10.84 17.04
N PRO A 123 -7.58 -12.17 16.77
CA PRO A 123 -8.40 -13.14 17.50
C PRO A 123 -8.16 -13.07 19.01
N THR A 124 -6.90 -12.92 19.44
CA THR A 124 -6.57 -12.78 20.86
C THR A 124 -7.08 -11.46 21.44
N ARG A 125 -7.00 -10.34 20.71
CA ARG A 125 -7.49 -9.04 21.17
C ARG A 125 -9.00 -9.02 21.42
N LEU A 126 -9.75 -9.69 20.55
CA LEU A 126 -11.21 -9.71 20.60
C LEU A 126 -11.77 -10.88 21.43
N GLY A 127 -10.92 -11.78 21.94
CA GLY A 127 -11.40 -13.03 22.56
C GLY A 127 -12.22 -13.87 21.59
N ALA A 128 -11.86 -13.83 20.31
CA ALA A 128 -12.62 -14.41 19.22
C ALA A 128 -12.42 -15.93 19.12
N PRO A 129 -13.39 -16.68 18.58
CA PRO A 129 -13.22 -18.11 18.32
C PRO A 129 -12.18 -18.36 17.22
N GLU A 130 -11.71 -19.60 17.10
CA GLU A 130 -10.78 -20.03 16.04
C GLU A 130 -11.33 -19.78 14.62
N SER A 131 -12.66 -19.78 14.46
CA SER A 131 -13.34 -19.48 13.20
C SER A 131 -13.36 -17.99 12.82
N PHE A 132 -12.85 -17.11 13.67
CA PHE A 132 -12.84 -15.66 13.42
C PHE A 132 -11.87 -15.28 12.30
N VAL A 133 -12.30 -14.37 11.43
CA VAL A 133 -11.46 -13.90 10.31
C VAL A 133 -11.11 -12.42 10.49
N ALA A 134 -9.82 -12.13 10.66
CA ALA A 134 -9.29 -10.77 10.61
C ALA A 134 -8.67 -10.47 9.25
N LEU A 135 -9.07 -9.36 8.65
CA LEU A 135 -8.55 -8.86 7.39
C LEU A 135 -8.00 -7.45 7.58
N LEU A 136 -6.88 -7.17 6.94
CA LEU A 136 -6.36 -5.81 6.80
C LEU A 136 -6.16 -5.53 5.32
N SER A 137 -6.67 -4.39 4.87
CA SER A 137 -6.57 -3.92 3.49
C SER A 137 -5.74 -2.65 3.39
N ASN A 138 -5.13 -2.43 2.23
CA ASN A 138 -4.46 -1.18 1.93
C ASN A 138 -5.50 -0.07 1.78
N GLY A 139 -5.30 1.04 2.48
CA GLY A 139 -5.98 2.30 2.24
C GLY A 139 -5.30 3.10 1.12
N THR A 140 -5.27 4.43 1.26
CA THR A 140 -4.68 5.38 0.31
C THR A 140 -3.14 5.40 0.36
N SER A 141 -2.49 4.23 0.28
CA SER A 141 -1.05 4.04 0.56
C SER A 141 -0.10 4.30 -0.61
N GLY A 142 -0.56 4.89 -1.72
CA GLY A 142 0.20 5.01 -2.97
C GLY A 142 1.49 5.83 -2.86
N ASP A 143 1.51 6.83 -1.98
CA ASP A 143 2.68 7.65 -1.67
C ASP A 143 3.07 7.59 -0.18
N ILE A 144 2.59 6.58 0.54
CA ILE A 144 2.86 6.39 1.96
C ILE A 144 3.82 5.23 2.19
N ASN A 145 4.68 5.33 3.19
CA ASN A 145 5.48 4.22 3.70
C ASN A 145 5.68 4.34 5.22
N ASN A 146 6.36 3.34 5.82
CA ASN A 146 6.65 3.32 7.24
C ASN A 146 7.97 4.04 7.62
N ILE A 147 8.54 4.84 6.71
CA ILE A 147 9.85 5.48 6.87
C ILE A 147 9.66 6.98 7.07
N SER A 148 9.94 7.46 8.28
CA SER A 148 10.09 8.89 8.50
C SER A 148 11.46 9.36 7.99
N PHE A 149 11.46 10.21 6.97
CA PHE A 149 12.70 10.76 6.38
C PHE A 149 13.31 11.88 7.22
N SER A 150 12.50 12.64 7.97
CA SER A 150 12.98 13.72 8.85
C SER A 150 13.36 13.22 10.25
N LYS A 151 12.79 12.10 10.70
CA LYS A 151 13.04 11.50 12.01
C LYS A 151 13.26 9.99 11.85
N PRO A 152 14.39 9.55 11.27
CA PRO A 152 14.60 8.14 11.01
C PRO A 152 14.59 7.33 12.29
N ARG A 153 14.04 6.13 12.19
CA ARG A 153 14.03 5.16 13.29
C ARG A 153 15.39 4.44 13.36
N PRO A 154 15.85 4.05 14.56
CA PRO A 154 17.00 3.16 14.69
C PRO A 154 16.81 1.84 13.93
N PRO A 155 17.92 1.18 13.53
CA PRO A 155 17.86 -0.14 12.93
C PRO A 155 17.12 -1.14 13.82
N ARG A 156 16.45 -2.10 13.18
CA ARG A 156 15.65 -3.13 13.83
C ARG A 156 16.02 -4.52 13.33
N GLN A 157 15.80 -5.52 14.17
CA GLN A 157 15.98 -6.91 13.78
C GLN A 157 14.93 -7.32 12.72
N PRO A 158 15.20 -8.38 11.94
CA PRO A 158 14.24 -8.90 11.00
C PRO A 158 12.85 -9.12 11.63
N PHE A 159 11.80 -8.69 10.93
CA PHE A 159 10.39 -8.71 11.33
C PHE A 159 10.02 -7.88 12.58
N GLU A 160 10.97 -7.25 13.26
CA GLU A 160 10.68 -6.51 14.49
C GLU A 160 9.74 -5.33 14.21
N GLN A 161 9.99 -4.55 13.16
CA GLN A 161 9.10 -3.45 12.82
C GLN A 161 7.73 -3.93 12.37
N ILE A 162 7.66 -5.01 11.59
CA ILE A 162 6.40 -5.62 11.16
C ILE A 162 5.52 -5.96 12.37
N ARG A 163 6.09 -6.63 13.38
CA ARG A 163 5.35 -6.99 14.60
C ARG A 163 4.90 -5.77 15.39
N LEU A 164 5.74 -4.74 15.50
CA LEU A 164 5.40 -3.51 16.21
C LEU A 164 4.26 -2.75 15.51
N VAL A 165 4.34 -2.56 14.19
CA VAL A 165 3.30 -1.90 13.39
C VAL A 165 2.00 -2.70 13.46
N ALA A 166 2.05 -4.01 13.24
CA ALA A 166 0.88 -4.87 13.30
C ALA A 166 0.20 -4.82 14.68
N THR A 167 0.98 -4.80 15.76
CA THR A 167 0.46 -4.67 17.13
C THR A 167 -0.24 -3.34 17.32
N LYS A 168 0.38 -2.22 16.89
CA LYS A 168 -0.25 -0.90 16.98
C LYS A 168 -1.54 -0.82 16.17
N VAL A 169 -1.54 -1.30 14.94
CA VAL A 169 -2.75 -1.32 14.08
C VAL A 169 -3.84 -2.20 14.70
N ALA A 170 -3.48 -3.37 15.25
CA ALA A 170 -4.42 -4.25 15.93
C ALA A 170 -5.00 -3.63 17.21
N ASP A 171 -4.18 -2.94 18.01
CA ASP A 171 -4.64 -2.23 19.21
C ASP A 171 -5.57 -1.07 18.82
N THR A 172 -5.22 -0.28 17.79
CA THR A 172 -6.08 0.79 17.27
C THR A 172 -7.41 0.25 16.75
N ALA A 173 -7.39 -0.84 15.96
CA ALA A 173 -8.60 -1.49 15.47
C ALA A 173 -9.46 -2.06 16.61
N TRP A 174 -8.84 -2.65 17.63
CA TRP A 174 -9.54 -3.13 18.82
C TRP A 174 -10.20 -1.99 19.60
N PHE A 175 -9.52 -0.86 19.77
CA PHE A 175 -10.11 0.31 20.41
C PHE A 175 -11.23 0.93 19.57
N ALA A 176 -11.09 0.98 18.24
CA ALA A 176 -12.16 1.40 17.35
C ALA A 176 -13.38 0.47 17.45
N GLU A 177 -13.17 -0.85 17.58
CA GLU A 177 -14.24 -1.85 17.71
C GLU A 177 -15.05 -1.67 19.00
N ARG A 178 -14.37 -1.33 20.10
CA ARG A 178 -14.99 -1.05 21.39
C ARG A 178 -15.83 0.22 21.41
N ASP A 179 -15.48 1.19 20.55
CA ASP A 179 -16.17 2.46 20.44
C ASP A 179 -17.39 2.41 19.53
N ILE A 180 -17.61 1.30 18.80
CA ILE A 180 -18.75 1.15 17.91
C ILE A 180 -20.05 1.32 18.72
N PRO A 181 -20.86 2.36 18.43
CA PRO A 181 -22.03 2.68 19.25
C PRO A 181 -23.18 1.71 19.03
N GLU A 182 -23.29 1.14 17.82
CA GLU A 182 -24.41 0.28 17.43
C GLU A 182 -23.96 -0.79 16.42
N TYR A 183 -24.59 -1.96 16.51
CA TYR A 183 -24.49 -3.02 15.52
C TYR A 183 -25.86 -3.26 14.87
N LEU A 184 -25.90 -3.21 13.54
CA LEU A 184 -27.12 -3.32 12.75
C LEU A 184 -27.25 -4.73 12.18
N GLY A 185 -28.41 -5.37 12.38
CA GLY A 185 -28.73 -6.69 11.84
C GLY A 185 -29.45 -6.69 10.49
N ASP A 186 -29.95 -5.53 10.05
CA ASP A 186 -30.65 -5.36 8.77
C ASP A 186 -30.01 -4.20 8.00
N VAL A 187 -28.97 -4.52 7.22
CA VAL A 187 -28.24 -3.56 6.39
C VAL A 187 -28.49 -3.85 4.92
N LYS A 188 -28.85 -2.83 4.16
CA LYS A 188 -29.01 -2.94 2.70
C LYS A 188 -27.65 -2.90 2.03
N LEU A 189 -27.35 -3.93 1.24
CA LEU A 189 -26.15 -4.01 0.43
C LEU A 189 -26.46 -3.64 -1.03
N GLY A 190 -25.57 -2.87 -1.65
CA GLY A 190 -25.62 -2.54 -3.06
C GLY A 190 -24.23 -2.63 -3.68
N MET A 191 -24.15 -3.06 -4.93
CA MET A 191 -22.92 -3.14 -5.70
C MET A 191 -23.13 -2.48 -7.07
N VAL A 192 -22.17 -1.67 -7.49
CA VAL A 192 -22.09 -1.14 -8.85
C VAL A 192 -20.68 -1.41 -9.35
N GLU A 193 -20.60 -1.99 -10.54
CA GLU A 193 -19.34 -2.27 -11.24
C GLU A 193 -19.49 -1.83 -12.70
N ARG A 194 -18.42 -1.27 -13.26
CA ARG A 194 -18.33 -1.00 -14.69
C ARG A 194 -16.88 -1.07 -15.14
N GLU A 195 -16.66 -1.58 -16.34
CA GLU A 195 -15.36 -1.46 -17.00
C GLU A 195 -15.24 -0.05 -17.60
N VAL A 196 -14.08 0.58 -17.42
CA VAL A 196 -13.77 1.91 -17.96
C VAL A 196 -12.57 1.82 -18.87
N ALA A 197 -12.68 2.38 -20.07
CA ALA A 197 -11.54 2.56 -20.96
C ALA A 197 -10.81 3.86 -20.59
N LEU A 198 -9.59 3.75 -20.07
CA LEU A 198 -8.73 4.91 -19.80
C LEU A 198 -7.85 5.20 -21.01
N LYS A 199 -7.70 6.48 -21.33
CA LYS A 199 -6.70 6.92 -22.31
C LYS A 199 -5.31 6.82 -21.69
N MET A 200 -4.41 6.16 -22.40
CA MET A 200 -3.03 5.99 -21.99
C MET A 200 -2.18 7.17 -22.42
N ARG A 201 -1.12 7.45 -21.67
CA ARG A 201 -0.08 8.37 -22.12
C ARG A 201 0.72 7.70 -23.23
N VAL A 202 0.70 8.30 -24.42
CA VAL A 202 1.44 7.81 -25.59
C VAL A 202 2.80 8.52 -25.64
N PRO A 203 3.93 7.78 -25.73
CA PRO A 203 5.23 8.39 -25.87
C PRO A 203 5.35 9.24 -27.13
N THR A 204 6.08 10.36 -27.05
CA THR A 204 6.36 11.20 -28.23
C THR A 204 7.38 10.52 -29.16
N GLY A 205 7.43 10.93 -30.43
CA GLY A 205 8.44 10.42 -31.37
C GLY A 205 9.88 10.68 -30.91
N GLU A 206 10.10 11.79 -30.21
CA GLU A 206 11.40 12.13 -29.59
C GLU A 206 11.74 11.14 -28.46
N GLN A 207 10.80 10.85 -27.57
CA GLN A 207 11.00 9.87 -26.48
C GLN A 207 11.29 8.47 -27.01
N ILE A 208 10.62 8.07 -28.10
CA ILE A 208 10.86 6.79 -28.77
C ILE A 208 12.27 6.76 -29.36
N SER A 209 12.63 7.76 -30.15
CA SER A 209 13.95 7.85 -30.81
C SER A 209 15.08 7.83 -29.77
N ARG A 210 14.93 8.63 -28.70
CA ARG A 210 15.88 8.67 -27.59
C ARG A 210 15.98 7.34 -26.85
N SER A 211 14.87 6.65 -26.66
CA SER A 211 14.86 5.33 -26.02
C SER A 211 15.62 4.29 -26.85
N GLU A 212 15.47 4.31 -28.18
CA GLU A 212 16.24 3.43 -29.07
C GLU A 212 17.75 3.71 -29.02
N GLU A 213 18.16 4.98 -28.95
CA GLU A 213 19.56 5.36 -28.76
C GLU A 213 20.12 4.83 -27.44
N ILE A 214 19.41 5.06 -26.33
CA ILE A 214 19.81 4.62 -24.99
C ILE A 214 20.05 3.10 -24.94
N LEU A 215 19.21 2.31 -25.62
CA LEU A 215 19.35 0.86 -25.65
C LEU A 215 20.53 0.38 -26.52
N LYS A 216 20.97 1.19 -27.48
CA LYS A 216 22.18 0.90 -28.29
C LYS A 216 23.48 1.28 -27.57
N MET A 217 23.42 2.13 -26.53
CA MET A 217 24.60 2.53 -25.76
C MET A 217 25.18 1.35 -24.97
N ALA A 218 26.51 1.21 -25.04
CA ALA A 218 27.28 0.18 -24.36
C ALA A 218 28.63 0.74 -23.87
N GLY A 219 29.29 0.03 -22.96
CA GLY A 219 30.63 0.39 -22.50
C GLY A 219 30.66 1.72 -21.75
N GLU A 220 31.57 2.63 -22.13
CA GLU A 220 31.75 3.92 -21.43
C GLU A 220 30.55 4.86 -21.57
N ASP A 221 29.80 4.79 -22.67
CA ASP A 221 28.63 5.64 -22.85
C ASP A 221 27.44 5.14 -22.01
N GLU A 222 27.33 3.82 -21.82
CA GLU A 222 26.36 3.25 -20.90
C GLU A 222 26.63 3.67 -19.44
N LYS A 223 27.90 3.73 -19.03
CA LYS A 223 28.28 4.15 -17.67
C LYS A 223 27.88 5.59 -17.34
N LYS A 224 27.69 6.44 -18.35
CA LYS A 224 27.24 7.84 -18.17
C LYS A 224 25.72 7.96 -17.98
N LEU A 225 24.96 6.90 -18.23
CA LEU A 225 23.50 6.94 -18.16
C LEU A 225 23.00 6.92 -16.70
N PRO A 226 21.86 7.59 -16.41
CA PRO A 226 21.15 7.37 -15.16
C PRO A 226 20.84 5.88 -14.94
N ARG A 227 20.93 5.42 -13.69
CA ARG A 227 20.78 4.00 -13.31
C ARG A 227 19.55 3.31 -13.90
N LEU A 228 18.46 4.04 -14.09
CA LEU A 228 17.18 3.50 -14.58
C LEU A 228 16.91 3.79 -16.06
N ALA A 229 17.82 4.46 -16.77
CA ALA A 229 17.59 4.93 -18.13
C ALA A 229 17.21 3.81 -19.10
N LYS A 230 17.98 2.71 -19.13
CA LYS A 230 17.67 1.55 -20.00
C LYS A 230 16.31 0.92 -19.68
N SER A 231 16.00 0.71 -18.40
CA SER A 231 14.70 0.15 -17.99
C SER A 231 13.54 1.06 -18.39
N TYR A 232 13.70 2.38 -18.30
CA TYR A 232 12.68 3.33 -18.74
C TYR A 232 12.56 3.38 -20.27
N ALA A 233 13.68 3.31 -21.00
CA ALA A 233 13.67 3.22 -22.46
C ALA A 233 12.90 1.98 -22.96
N GLU A 234 13.12 0.81 -22.36
CA GLU A 234 12.35 -0.40 -22.66
C GLU A 234 10.85 -0.21 -22.42
N ARG A 235 10.47 0.44 -21.30
CA ARG A 235 9.07 0.73 -20.97
C ARG A 235 8.44 1.69 -21.96
N ILE A 236 9.16 2.71 -22.42
CA ILE A 236 8.69 3.64 -23.45
C ILE A 236 8.43 2.89 -24.77
N LEU A 237 9.37 2.06 -25.23
CA LEU A 237 9.16 1.28 -26.46
C LEU A 237 8.08 0.21 -26.32
N LYS A 238 7.84 -0.29 -25.11
CA LYS A 238 6.69 -1.16 -24.83
C LYS A 238 5.38 -0.36 -24.94
N LEU A 239 5.28 0.77 -24.26
CA LEU A 239 4.11 1.65 -24.30
C LEU A 239 3.78 2.13 -25.72
N ALA A 240 4.78 2.44 -26.54
CA ALA A 240 4.58 2.83 -27.93
C ALA A 240 3.95 1.73 -28.81
N ARG A 241 4.01 0.47 -28.37
CA ARG A 241 3.36 -0.69 -29.03
C ARG A 241 2.01 -1.04 -28.41
N GLU A 242 1.69 -0.47 -27.25
CA GLU A 242 0.40 -0.64 -26.59
C GLU A 242 -0.64 0.31 -27.22
N GLY A 243 -1.92 -0.06 -27.18
CA GLY A 243 -2.99 0.76 -27.74
C GLY A 243 -3.20 2.08 -26.97
N GLU A 244 -3.92 3.02 -27.58
CA GLU A 244 -4.23 4.33 -26.97
C GLU A 244 -5.13 4.25 -25.74
N THR A 245 -5.79 3.10 -25.53
CA THR A 245 -6.69 2.86 -24.41
C THR A 245 -6.40 1.52 -23.73
N MET A 246 -6.65 1.48 -22.42
CA MET A 246 -6.58 0.27 -21.62
C MET A 246 -7.89 0.09 -20.86
N PRO A 247 -8.57 -1.06 -20.97
CA PRO A 247 -9.72 -1.36 -20.13
C PRO A 247 -9.24 -1.60 -18.70
N ILE A 248 -9.90 -0.97 -17.75
CA ILE A 248 -9.72 -1.20 -16.32
C ILE A 248 -11.09 -1.54 -15.74
N LYS A 249 -11.16 -2.62 -14.97
CA LYS A 249 -12.34 -3.00 -14.20
C LYS A 249 -12.39 -2.22 -12.90
#